data_AF-A0A6S7D6B3-F1
#
_entry.id   AF-A0A6S7D6B3-F1
#
_cell.length_a   1.000
_cell.length_b   1.000
_cell.length_c   1.000
_cell.angle_alpha   90.00
_cell.angle_beta   90.00
_cell.angle_gamma   90.00
#
_symmetry.space_group_name_H-M   'P 1'
#
loop_
_entity.id
_entity.type
_entity.pdbx_description
1 polymer ?
#
loop_
_entity_poly.entity_id
_entity_poly.type
_entity_poly.pdbx_seq_one_letter_code
_entity_poly.pdbx_strand_id
1 'polypeptide(L)'
;MNLNLTPDAGQSVVDNPLHLAALYRTGYGKRWNSLREASKQLLSFNMRASANRIQQAVKVSEFPDEILNLFRQAGIVNRTARELIRAKNEQGLDRLTIRAGTIDPAGKSRTQILSLLCGNEGAGSSYRAYTNERPIVLNERYRDGLRSGLWSSTREAAEVMGVTQSRIAEAAMVAALPEEVQALFPGQSLTSAIGWQLVQLTKLRGSRAVREVAIEARASIPRLSRQQLMNRFAGLKGKGVDVKVKRAAGRLVLEFHCDADDPANETRLSMIAMWLRDVKPNAR
;
A
#
# COMPACT_ATOMS: atom_id res chain seq x y z
N MET A 1 -1.06 32.34 20.70
CA MET A 1 0.16 33.10 20.33
C MET A 1 0.19 33.21 18.81
N ASN A 2 0.27 34.44 18.27
CA ASN A 2 0.31 34.71 16.84
C ASN A 2 1.70 34.40 16.28
N LEU A 3 1.82 33.31 15.52
CA LEU A 3 2.98 33.07 14.67
C LEU A 3 2.87 34.02 13.46
N ASN A 4 3.53 35.18 13.54
CA ASN A 4 3.77 36.04 12.38
C ASN A 4 4.72 35.31 11.42
N LEU A 5 4.15 34.61 10.45
CA LEU A 5 4.87 34.02 9.33
C LEU A 5 4.62 34.89 8.09
N THR A 6 5.45 35.92 7.92
CA THR A 6 5.52 36.66 6.65
C THR A 6 6.07 35.74 5.57
N PRO A 7 5.45 35.69 4.37
CA PRO A 7 6.00 34.94 3.24
C PRO A 7 7.32 35.59 2.79
N ASP A 8 8.39 34.79 2.77
CA ASP A 8 9.66 35.17 2.15
C ASP A 8 9.44 35.45 0.66
N ALA A 9 10.06 36.52 0.16
CA ALA A 9 9.88 37.03 -1.19
C ALA A 9 10.15 35.94 -2.25
N GLY A 10 9.07 35.41 -2.85
CA GLY A 10 9.12 34.47 -3.97
C GLY A 10 8.42 33.13 -3.77
N GLN A 11 7.98 32.78 -2.55
CA GLN A 11 7.20 31.54 -2.34
C GLN A 11 5.70 31.80 -2.46
N SER A 12 5.02 31.02 -3.31
CA SER A 12 3.56 31.05 -3.35
C SER A 12 3.00 30.59 -2.01
N VAL A 13 1.90 31.19 -1.54
CA VAL A 13 1.23 30.83 -0.26
C VAL A 13 0.90 29.33 -0.18
N VAL A 14 0.70 28.67 -1.33
CA VAL A 14 0.45 27.22 -1.42
C VAL A 14 1.70 26.36 -1.22
N ASP A 15 2.91 26.90 -1.35
CA ASP A 15 4.17 26.16 -1.28
C ASP A 15 4.62 25.84 0.14
N ASN A 16 4.26 26.71 1.10
CA ASN A 16 4.40 26.43 2.52
C ASN A 16 3.14 25.72 3.04
N PRO A 17 3.23 24.45 3.50
CA PRO A 17 2.09 23.71 4.01
C PRO A 17 1.41 24.37 5.23
N LEU A 18 2.15 25.09 6.08
CA LEU A 18 1.56 25.77 7.25
C LEU A 18 0.69 26.95 6.81
N HIS A 19 1.12 27.70 5.80
CA HIS A 19 0.32 28.79 5.23
C HIS A 19 -0.91 28.25 4.50
N LEU A 20 -0.75 27.18 3.73
CA LEU A 20 -1.87 26.53 3.05
C LEU A 20 -2.91 25.99 4.05
N ALA A 21 -2.47 25.46 5.19
CA ALA A 21 -3.36 25.01 6.25
C ALA A 21 -4.12 26.19 6.89
N ALA A 22 -3.42 27.28 7.20
CA ALA A 22 -4.03 28.49 7.74
C ALA A 22 -5.08 29.05 6.77
N LEU A 23 -4.72 29.18 5.48
CA LEU A 23 -5.63 29.63 4.43
C LEU A 23 -6.89 28.76 4.37
N TYR A 24 -6.73 27.43 4.36
CA TYR A 24 -7.86 26.50 4.37
C TYR A 24 -8.77 26.71 5.59
N ARG A 25 -8.20 26.80 6.80
CA ARG A 25 -8.95 26.97 8.05
C ARG A 25 -9.72 28.31 8.06
N THR A 26 -9.11 29.39 7.58
CA THR A 26 -9.77 30.72 7.53
C THR A 26 -10.97 30.75 6.58
N GLY A 27 -10.92 30.02 5.47
CA GLY A 27 -12.03 29.96 4.52
C GLY A 27 -13.07 28.87 4.81
N TYR A 28 -12.79 27.92 5.72
CA TYR A 28 -13.72 26.85 6.06
C TYR A 28 -14.99 27.40 6.73
N GLY A 29 -16.16 26.97 6.27
CA GLY A 29 -17.46 27.46 6.73
C GLY A 29 -17.88 28.82 6.15
N LYS A 30 -17.01 29.49 5.38
CA LYS A 30 -17.28 30.80 4.75
C LYS A 30 -17.23 30.73 3.22
N ARG A 31 -16.12 30.21 2.69
CA ARG A 31 -15.83 30.14 1.25
C ARG A 31 -15.87 28.71 0.71
N TRP A 32 -15.78 27.71 1.60
CA TRP A 32 -15.87 26.29 1.29
C TRP A 32 -16.27 25.52 2.55
N ASN A 33 -16.90 24.37 2.35
CA ASN A 33 -17.28 23.43 3.42
C ASN A 33 -16.55 22.09 3.31
N SER A 34 -15.71 21.92 2.28
CA SER A 34 -14.93 20.71 2.09
C SER A 34 -13.56 21.00 1.46
N LEU A 35 -12.61 20.06 1.62
CA LEU A 35 -11.30 20.10 0.96
C LEU A 35 -11.42 20.15 -0.57
N ARG A 36 -12.45 19.51 -1.13
CA ARG A 36 -12.70 19.50 -2.58
C ARG A 36 -13.18 20.86 -3.08
N GLU A 37 -14.09 21.49 -2.35
CA GLU A 37 -14.53 22.86 -2.65
C GLU A 37 -13.38 23.85 -2.50
N ALA A 38 -12.60 23.75 -1.41
CA ALA A 38 -11.42 24.58 -1.22
C ALA A 38 -10.44 24.45 -2.39
N SER A 39 -10.15 23.23 -2.85
CA SER A 39 -9.26 22.98 -3.99
C SER A 39 -9.79 23.62 -5.28
N LYS A 40 -11.09 23.49 -5.58
CA LYS A 40 -11.71 24.12 -6.75
C LYS A 40 -11.67 25.65 -6.66
N GLN A 41 -11.96 26.20 -5.48
CA GLN A 41 -11.98 27.64 -5.24
C GLN A 41 -10.56 28.23 -5.31
N LEU A 42 -9.54 27.55 -4.75
CA LEU A 42 -8.16 28.00 -4.84
C LEU A 42 -7.66 28.00 -6.29
N LEU A 43 -8.09 27.02 -7.10
CA LEU A 43 -7.76 26.97 -8.52
C LEU A 43 -8.29 28.19 -9.29
N SER A 44 -9.48 28.71 -8.96
CA SER A 44 -10.02 29.91 -9.63
C SER A 44 -9.22 31.19 -9.30
N PHE A 45 -8.47 31.19 -8.20
CA PHE A 45 -7.49 32.23 -7.86
C PHE A 45 -6.06 31.90 -8.36
N ASN A 46 -5.93 30.96 -9.30
CA ASN A 46 -4.65 30.48 -9.85
C ASN A 46 -3.71 29.86 -8.78
N MET A 47 -4.25 29.46 -7.62
CA MET A 47 -3.51 28.77 -6.56
C MET A 47 -3.67 27.25 -6.72
N ARG A 48 -2.64 26.59 -7.25
CA ARG A 48 -2.67 25.15 -7.55
C ARG A 48 -2.46 24.30 -6.30
N ALA A 49 -3.53 24.07 -5.53
CA ALA A 49 -3.55 23.16 -4.39
C ALA A 49 -4.64 22.10 -4.55
N SER A 50 -4.25 20.82 -4.66
CA SER A 50 -5.19 19.70 -4.66
C SER A 50 -5.79 19.48 -3.28
N ALA A 51 -6.98 18.89 -3.21
CA ALA A 51 -7.64 18.55 -1.93
C ALA A 51 -6.71 17.74 -0.99
N ASN A 52 -5.91 16.83 -1.53
CA ASN A 52 -4.94 16.05 -0.74
C ASN A 52 -3.77 16.89 -0.25
N ARG A 53 -3.25 17.82 -1.05
CA ARG A 53 -2.21 18.75 -0.60
C ARG A 53 -2.71 19.63 0.55
N ILE A 54 -3.97 20.08 0.47
CA ILE A 54 -4.62 20.83 1.55
C ILE A 54 -4.77 19.95 2.80
N GLN A 55 -5.18 18.70 2.65
CA GLN A 55 -5.29 17.76 3.77
C GLN A 55 -3.93 17.52 4.45
N GLN A 56 -2.87 17.31 3.67
CA GLN A 56 -1.50 17.13 4.18
C GLN A 56 -1.04 18.37 4.95
N ALA A 57 -1.29 19.56 4.39
CA ALA A 57 -1.01 20.83 5.04
C ALA A 57 -1.71 20.94 6.41
N VAL A 58 -3.01 20.64 6.47
CA VAL A 58 -3.77 20.65 7.73
C VAL A 58 -3.22 19.64 8.74
N LYS A 59 -2.85 18.43 8.31
CA LYS A 59 -2.30 17.41 9.21
C LYS A 59 -0.95 17.79 9.78
N VAL A 60 -0.09 18.43 8.98
CA VAL A 60 1.24 18.86 9.44
C VAL A 60 1.14 20.04 10.37
N SER A 61 0.18 20.95 10.18
CA SER A 61 -0.04 22.05 11.12
C SER A 61 -0.62 21.63 12.47
N GLU A 62 -0.91 20.34 12.67
CA GLU A 62 -1.30 19.73 13.94
C GLU A 62 -0.11 19.04 14.64
N PHE A 63 1.10 19.11 14.08
CA PHE A 63 2.28 18.58 14.76
C PHE A 63 2.66 19.48 15.95
N PRO A 64 3.26 18.92 17.01
CA PRO A 64 3.81 19.68 18.12
C PRO A 64 4.79 20.75 17.64
N ASP A 65 4.77 21.90 18.31
CA ASP A 65 5.62 23.04 17.96
C ASP A 65 7.10 22.68 18.04
N GLU A 66 7.48 21.76 18.94
CA GLU A 66 8.84 21.22 19.06
C GLU A 66 9.33 20.65 17.72
N ILE A 67 8.48 19.94 16.99
CA ILE A 67 8.82 19.36 15.69
C ILE A 67 8.80 20.44 14.60
N LEU A 68 7.77 21.29 14.59
CA LEU A 68 7.63 22.33 13.55
C LEU A 68 8.74 23.38 13.64
N ASN A 69 9.19 23.70 14.85
CA ASN A 69 10.25 24.68 15.09
C ASN A 69 11.62 24.25 14.56
N LEU A 70 11.89 22.95 14.43
CA LEU A 70 13.11 22.46 13.77
C LEU A 70 13.23 22.99 12.34
N PHE A 71 12.11 23.18 11.65
CA PHE A 71 12.07 23.63 10.27
C PHE A 71 11.85 25.14 10.14
N ARG A 72 11.91 25.92 11.23
CA ARG A 72 11.64 27.36 11.20
C ARG A 72 12.54 28.11 10.20
N GLN A 73 13.83 27.78 10.17
CA GLN A 73 14.79 28.40 9.25
C GLN A 73 14.81 27.71 7.88
N ALA A 74 14.76 26.38 7.87
CA ALA A 74 14.88 25.61 6.62
C ALA A 74 13.59 25.65 5.76
N GLY A 75 12.45 25.95 6.38
CA GLY A 75 11.12 25.90 5.80
C GLY A 75 10.56 24.47 5.66
N ILE A 76 9.24 24.36 5.67
CA ILE A 76 8.52 23.12 5.35
C ILE A 76 7.99 23.22 3.92
N VAL A 77 8.26 22.21 3.10
CA VAL A 77 7.68 22.06 1.77
C VAL A 77 6.79 20.82 1.74
N ASN A 78 6.00 20.63 0.69
CA ASN A 78 5.07 19.50 0.59
C ASN A 78 5.76 18.12 0.73
N ARG A 79 7.02 17.99 0.28
CA ARG A 79 7.80 16.77 0.51
C ARG A 79 8.09 16.55 2.00
N THR A 80 8.55 17.57 2.72
CA THR A 80 8.78 17.51 4.17
C THR A 80 7.49 17.17 4.92
N ALA A 81 6.38 17.79 4.55
CA ALA A 81 5.07 17.50 5.12
C ALA A 81 4.70 16.01 5.01
N ARG A 82 4.87 15.42 3.83
CA ARG A 82 4.61 13.99 3.61
C ARG A 82 5.50 13.09 4.46
N GLU A 83 6.81 13.38 4.52
CA GLU A 83 7.73 12.59 5.35
C GLU A 83 7.43 12.71 6.85
N LEU A 84 7.01 13.88 7.34
CA LEU A 84 6.60 14.06 8.73
C LEU A 84 5.34 13.24 9.07
N ILE A 85 4.29 13.31 8.23
CA ILE A 85 3.08 12.50 8.41
C ILE A 85 3.44 11.01 8.39
N ARG A 86 4.35 10.59 7.49
CA ARG A 86 4.79 9.19 7.38
C ARG A 86 5.50 8.76 8.66
N ALA A 87 6.49 9.54 9.10
CA ALA A 87 7.24 9.28 10.32
C ALA A 87 6.30 9.20 11.54
N LYS A 88 5.28 10.07 11.63
CA LYS A 88 4.27 10.02 12.69
C LYS A 88 3.49 8.71 12.66
N ASN A 89 3.05 8.28 11.48
CA ASN A 89 2.29 7.04 11.33
C ASN A 89 3.13 5.79 11.63
N GLU A 90 4.45 5.84 11.40
CA GLU A 90 5.34 4.69 11.56
C GLU A 90 5.96 4.57 12.94
N GLN A 91 6.32 5.70 13.54
CA GLN A 91 7.11 5.74 14.77
C GLN A 91 6.29 6.27 15.94
N GLY A 92 5.11 6.85 15.68
CA GLY A 92 4.31 7.55 16.69
C GLY A 92 4.80 8.96 16.92
N LEU A 93 3.88 9.84 17.35
CA LEU A 93 4.20 11.26 17.56
C LEU A 93 5.15 11.47 18.74
N ASP A 94 4.97 10.74 19.84
CA ASP A 94 5.77 10.87 21.06
C ASP A 94 7.27 10.64 20.82
N ARG A 95 7.60 9.62 20.03
CA ARG A 95 9.00 9.32 19.67
C ARG A 95 9.62 10.44 18.84
N LEU A 96 8.85 11.02 17.92
CA LEU A 96 9.32 12.15 17.12
C LEU A 96 9.55 13.38 17.99
N THR A 97 8.66 13.66 18.94
CA THR A 97 8.80 14.80 19.87
C THR A 97 10.04 14.64 20.76
N ILE A 98 10.28 13.45 21.31
CA ILE A 98 11.49 13.16 22.10
C ILE A 98 12.75 13.43 21.27
N ARG A 99 12.80 12.93 20.03
CA ARG A 99 13.95 13.18 19.15
C ARG A 99 14.09 14.64 18.76
N ALA A 100 12.98 15.33 18.49
CA ALA A 100 13.00 16.74 18.16
C ALA A 100 13.68 17.57 19.26
N GLY A 101 13.46 17.23 20.53
CA GLY A 101 14.13 17.88 21.67
C GLY A 101 15.66 17.71 21.71
N THR A 102 16.22 16.77 20.95
CA THR A 102 17.67 16.51 20.89
C THR A 102 18.36 17.07 19.65
N ILE A 103 17.59 17.59 18.68
CA ILE A 103 18.12 18.05 17.40
C ILE A 103 18.40 19.55 17.47
N ASP A 104 19.64 19.95 17.27
CA ASP A 104 19.98 21.33 16.92
C ASP A 104 19.75 21.57 15.42
N PRO A 105 18.80 22.42 14.99
CA PRO A 105 18.54 22.66 13.58
C PRO A 105 19.54 23.62 12.92
N ALA A 106 20.41 24.31 13.67
CA ALA A 106 21.30 25.33 13.14
C ALA A 106 22.25 24.75 12.06
N GLY A 107 22.29 25.42 10.90
CA GLY A 107 23.12 25.02 9.76
C GLY A 107 22.69 23.73 9.05
N LYS A 108 21.60 23.08 9.46
CA LYS A 108 21.12 21.83 8.85
C LYS A 108 20.08 22.09 7.77
N SER A 109 20.19 21.37 6.67
CA SER A 109 19.18 21.35 5.60
C SER A 109 17.92 20.59 6.05
N ARG A 110 16.79 20.82 5.35
CA ARG A 110 15.53 20.08 5.58
C ARG A 110 15.71 18.57 5.58
N THR A 111 16.52 18.06 4.64
CA THR A 111 16.78 16.62 4.48
C THR A 111 17.56 16.06 5.67
N GLN A 112 18.54 16.82 6.18
CA GLN A 112 19.30 16.44 7.38
C GLN A 112 18.40 16.44 8.61
N ILE A 113 17.60 17.50 8.83
CA ILE A 113 16.64 17.57 9.94
C ILE A 113 15.68 16.38 9.90
N LEU A 114 15.10 16.07 8.73
CA LEU A 114 14.23 14.90 8.55
C LEU A 114 14.95 13.58 8.86
N SER A 115 16.20 13.43 8.42
CA SER A 115 16.95 12.19 8.63
C SER A 115 17.23 11.95 10.12
N LEU A 116 17.63 13.00 10.85
CA LEU A 116 17.84 12.96 12.30
C LEU A 116 16.53 12.66 13.03
N LEU A 117 15.45 13.38 12.69
CA LEU A 117 14.14 13.22 13.31
C LEU A 117 13.57 11.81 13.09
N CYS A 118 13.71 11.28 11.88
CA CYS A 118 13.22 9.95 11.51
C CYS A 118 14.16 8.82 11.95
N GLY A 119 15.35 9.11 12.48
CA GLY A 119 16.33 8.11 12.93
C GLY A 119 17.01 7.35 11.79
N ASN A 120 17.18 7.99 10.62
CA ASN A 120 17.79 7.41 9.42
C ASN A 120 19.28 7.81 9.25
N GLU A 121 20.01 8.06 10.35
CA GLU A 121 21.45 8.33 10.30
C GLU A 121 22.17 7.16 9.62
N GLY A 122 22.65 7.37 8.39
CA GLY A 122 23.44 6.39 7.62
C GLY A 122 22.68 5.53 6.60
N ALA A 123 21.34 5.56 6.55
CA ALA A 123 20.59 4.77 5.58
C ALA A 123 20.37 5.56 4.28
N GLY A 124 21.23 5.33 3.29
CA GLY A 124 20.94 5.72 1.92
C GLY A 124 19.54 5.25 1.52
N SER A 125 18.66 6.21 1.29
CA SER A 125 17.35 6.04 0.65
C SER A 125 16.32 5.26 1.49
N SER A 126 15.42 5.99 2.15
CA SER A 126 14.15 5.52 2.73
C SER A 126 13.22 4.78 1.73
N TYR A 127 13.63 4.67 0.47
CA TYR A 127 12.95 3.97 -0.61
C TYR A 127 13.10 2.43 -0.54
N ARG A 128 14.06 1.88 0.22
CA ARG A 128 14.20 0.41 0.33
C ARG A 128 13.43 -0.25 1.47
N ALA A 129 12.77 0.54 2.32
CA ALA A 129 12.11 0.00 3.52
C ALA A 129 10.99 -1.02 3.20
N TYR A 130 10.31 -0.88 2.05
CA TYR A 130 9.11 -1.67 1.75
C TYR A 130 9.28 -2.67 0.60
N THR A 131 10.46 -2.78 0.00
CA THR A 131 10.71 -3.72 -1.12
C THR A 131 10.54 -5.17 -0.71
N ASN A 132 10.59 -5.48 0.59
CA ASN A 132 10.43 -6.82 1.14
C ASN A 132 9.09 -7.02 1.87
N GLU A 133 8.21 -6.00 1.90
CA GLU A 133 6.90 -6.14 2.55
C GLU A 133 6.05 -7.20 1.83
N ARG A 134 5.32 -7.96 2.65
CA ARG A 134 4.36 -8.98 2.21
C ARG A 134 3.13 -8.30 1.59
N PRO A 135 2.44 -8.97 0.64
CA PRO A 135 1.30 -8.40 -0.06
C PRO A 135 0.23 -7.79 0.86
N ILE A 136 -0.16 -8.47 1.94
CA ILE A 136 -1.20 -7.99 2.85
C ILE A 136 -0.78 -6.69 3.53
N VAL A 137 0.41 -6.69 4.15
CA VAL A 137 0.97 -5.51 4.83
C VAL A 137 1.19 -4.35 3.87
N LEU A 138 1.71 -4.63 2.67
CA LEU A 138 1.92 -3.60 1.64
C LEU A 138 0.60 -2.96 1.19
N ASN A 139 -0.46 -3.76 1.05
CA ASN A 139 -1.78 -3.25 0.70
C ASN A 139 -2.43 -2.47 1.84
N GLU A 140 -2.30 -2.93 3.09
CA GLU A 140 -2.75 -2.20 4.27
C GLU A 140 -2.07 -0.83 4.35
N ARG A 141 -0.73 -0.80 4.25
CA ARG A 141 0.05 0.44 4.22
C ARG A 141 -0.39 1.35 3.08
N TYR A 142 -0.57 0.80 1.88
CA TYR A 142 -1.09 1.55 0.72
C TYR A 142 -2.43 2.23 1.04
N ARG A 143 -3.37 1.48 1.62
CA ARG A 143 -4.71 2.00 1.99
C ARG A 143 -4.63 3.01 3.13
N ASP A 144 -3.77 2.78 4.11
CA ASP A 144 -3.54 3.69 5.22
C ASP A 144 -2.92 4.99 4.75
N GLY A 145 -1.97 4.94 3.83
CA GLY A 145 -1.41 6.13 3.21
C GLY A 145 -2.42 6.90 2.37
N LEU A 146 -3.35 6.23 1.68
CA LEU A 146 -4.46 6.92 1.00
C LEU A 146 -5.39 7.61 2.00
N ARG A 147 -5.80 6.91 3.07
CA ARG A 147 -6.69 7.45 4.12
C ARG A 147 -6.03 8.61 4.88
N SER A 148 -4.75 8.44 5.19
CA SER A 148 -3.94 9.45 5.88
C SER A 148 -3.47 10.56 4.94
N GLY A 149 -3.72 10.45 3.64
CA GLY A 149 -3.32 11.45 2.65
C GLY A 149 -1.81 11.52 2.48
N LEU A 150 -1.03 10.50 2.84
CA LEU A 150 0.40 10.41 2.53
C LEU A 150 0.65 10.44 1.02
N TRP A 151 -0.25 9.84 0.26
CA TRP A 151 -0.26 9.87 -1.19
C TRP A 151 -1.69 9.98 -1.72
N SER A 152 -1.80 10.50 -2.93
CA SER A 152 -3.06 10.72 -3.64
C SER A 152 -3.31 9.73 -4.77
N SER A 153 -2.29 8.99 -5.17
CA SER A 153 -2.33 8.07 -6.29
C SER A 153 -1.40 6.87 -6.06
N THR A 154 -1.65 5.78 -6.78
CA THR A 154 -0.77 4.60 -6.79
C THR A 154 0.64 4.95 -7.24
N ARG A 155 0.80 5.89 -8.18
CA ARG A 155 2.11 6.37 -8.64
C ARG A 155 2.91 7.03 -7.52
N GLU A 156 2.27 7.94 -6.81
CA GLU A 156 2.89 8.65 -5.68
C GLU A 156 3.22 7.68 -4.55
N ALA A 157 2.32 6.74 -4.26
CA ALA A 157 2.54 5.69 -3.27
C ALA A 157 3.76 4.82 -3.64
N ALA A 158 3.85 4.39 -4.91
CA ALA A 158 4.95 3.59 -5.43
C ALA A 158 6.30 4.31 -5.29
N GLU A 159 6.34 5.61 -5.62
CA GLU A 159 7.53 6.43 -5.45
C GLU A 159 7.93 6.52 -3.98
N VAL A 160 7.02 6.90 -3.09
CA VAL A 160 7.31 7.07 -1.65
C VAL A 160 7.72 5.75 -0.99
N MET A 161 7.08 4.64 -1.38
CA MET A 161 7.38 3.32 -0.84
C MET A 161 8.55 2.63 -1.56
N GLY A 162 9.10 3.23 -2.62
CA GLY A 162 10.16 2.63 -3.45
C GLY A 162 9.81 1.25 -4.01
N VAL A 163 8.55 1.03 -4.34
CA VAL A 163 8.05 -0.19 -5.00
C VAL A 163 7.42 0.16 -6.35
N THR A 164 7.21 -0.83 -7.22
CA THR A 164 6.51 -0.59 -8.48
C THR A 164 4.99 -0.45 -8.25
N GLN A 165 4.31 0.32 -9.11
CA GLN A 165 2.84 0.40 -9.10
C GLN A 165 2.20 -0.99 -9.30
N SER A 166 2.81 -1.83 -10.15
CA SER A 166 2.37 -3.21 -10.38
C SER A 166 2.41 -4.05 -9.11
N ARG A 167 3.40 -3.84 -8.24
CA ARG A 167 3.50 -4.55 -6.96
C ARG A 167 2.39 -4.15 -6.00
N ILE A 168 2.02 -2.86 -5.95
CA ILE A 168 0.88 -2.39 -5.14
C ILE A 168 -0.43 -2.98 -5.68
N ALA A 169 -0.62 -3.00 -7.00
CA ALA A 169 -1.80 -3.60 -7.61
C ALA A 169 -1.88 -5.11 -7.34
N GLU A 170 -0.74 -5.83 -7.40
CA GLU A 170 -0.68 -7.25 -7.05
C GLU A 170 -1.01 -7.48 -5.57
N ALA A 171 -0.46 -6.66 -4.67
CA ALA A 171 -0.77 -6.69 -3.25
C ALA A 171 -2.27 -6.51 -2.96
N ALA A 172 -2.92 -5.57 -3.65
CA ALA A 172 -4.37 -5.36 -3.55
C ALA A 172 -5.18 -6.58 -4.03
N MET A 173 -4.77 -7.23 -5.12
CA MET A 173 -5.43 -8.45 -5.59
C MET A 173 -5.30 -9.60 -4.58
N VAL A 174 -4.13 -9.76 -3.96
CA VAL A 174 -3.91 -10.80 -2.94
C VAL A 174 -4.74 -10.53 -1.69
N ALA A 175 -4.82 -9.27 -1.24
CA ALA A 175 -5.64 -8.89 -0.10
C ALA A 175 -7.16 -9.02 -0.35
N ALA A 176 -7.58 -9.08 -1.62
CA ALA A 176 -8.97 -9.31 -2.01
C ALA A 176 -9.35 -10.80 -2.14
N LEU A 177 -8.42 -11.73 -1.88
CA LEU A 177 -8.75 -13.15 -1.79
C LEU A 177 -9.77 -13.40 -0.67
N PRO A 178 -10.63 -14.43 -0.75
CA PRO A 178 -11.55 -14.78 0.33
C PRO A 178 -10.80 -14.94 1.66
N GLU A 179 -11.40 -14.46 2.74
CA GLU A 179 -10.79 -14.49 4.08
C GLU A 179 -10.41 -15.91 4.49
N GLU A 180 -11.23 -16.90 4.14
CA GLU A 180 -10.96 -18.31 4.44
C GLU A 180 -9.70 -18.82 3.73
N VAL A 181 -9.39 -18.31 2.54
CA VAL A 181 -8.14 -18.63 1.83
C VAL A 181 -6.96 -18.00 2.55
N GLN A 182 -7.09 -16.72 2.97
CA GLN A 182 -6.02 -16.02 3.69
C GLN A 182 -5.72 -16.71 5.04
N ALA A 183 -6.76 -17.18 5.74
CA ALA A 183 -6.64 -17.87 7.03
C ALA A 183 -5.84 -19.18 6.97
N LEU A 184 -5.76 -19.83 5.80
CA LEU A 184 -4.91 -21.03 5.60
C LEU A 184 -3.41 -20.71 5.55
N PHE A 185 -3.04 -19.43 5.41
CA PHE A 185 -1.66 -18.97 5.38
C PHE A 185 -1.41 -18.00 6.54
N PRO A 186 -1.43 -18.49 7.81
CA PRO A 186 -1.27 -17.62 8.96
C PRO A 186 0.10 -16.94 8.97
N GLY A 187 0.14 -15.75 9.58
CA GLY A 187 1.34 -14.94 9.73
C GLY A 187 1.93 -14.49 8.39
N GLN A 188 3.25 -14.63 8.23
CA GLN A 188 3.97 -14.14 7.06
C GLN A 188 4.13 -15.18 5.93
N SER A 189 3.32 -16.25 5.94
CA SER A 189 3.46 -17.36 4.99
C SER A 189 2.82 -17.09 3.62
N LEU A 190 1.94 -16.09 3.51
CA LEU A 190 1.36 -15.61 2.26
C LEU A 190 2.33 -14.66 1.53
N THR A 191 3.22 -15.22 0.73
CA THR A 191 4.17 -14.46 -0.09
C THR A 191 3.52 -13.92 -1.37
N SER A 192 4.16 -12.98 -2.06
CA SER A 192 3.68 -12.48 -3.36
C SER A 192 3.50 -13.59 -4.39
N ALA A 193 4.46 -14.53 -4.46
CA ALA A 193 4.38 -15.65 -5.39
C ALA A 193 3.15 -16.53 -5.12
N ILE A 194 2.93 -16.92 -3.87
CA ILE A 194 1.79 -17.76 -3.48
C ILE A 194 0.47 -17.00 -3.67
N GLY A 195 0.42 -15.74 -3.23
CA GLY A 195 -0.75 -14.88 -3.39
C GLY A 195 -1.13 -14.73 -4.85
N TRP A 196 -0.15 -14.52 -5.73
CA TRP A 196 -0.38 -14.46 -7.18
C TRP A 196 -0.98 -15.77 -7.72
N GLN A 197 -0.43 -16.93 -7.33
CA GLN A 197 -0.96 -18.24 -7.73
C GLN A 197 -2.43 -18.40 -7.31
N LEU A 198 -2.75 -18.07 -6.06
CA LEU A 198 -4.11 -18.11 -5.52
C LEU A 198 -5.07 -17.15 -6.22
N VAL A 199 -4.60 -15.95 -6.60
CA VAL A 199 -5.39 -15.01 -7.41
C VAL A 199 -5.70 -15.60 -8.78
N GLN A 200 -4.73 -16.26 -9.43
CA GLN A 200 -4.98 -16.90 -10.72
C GLN A 200 -5.96 -18.07 -10.60
N LEU A 201 -5.79 -18.93 -9.59
CA LEU A 201 -6.71 -20.03 -9.34
C LEU A 201 -8.13 -19.52 -9.03
N THR A 202 -8.25 -18.44 -8.26
CA THR A 202 -9.54 -17.76 -8.01
C THR A 202 -10.18 -17.23 -9.28
N LYS A 203 -9.39 -16.66 -10.21
CA LYS A 203 -9.90 -16.21 -11.51
C LYS A 203 -10.36 -17.37 -12.40
N LEU A 204 -9.66 -18.50 -12.37
CA LEU A 204 -9.99 -19.68 -13.17
C LEU A 204 -11.19 -20.45 -12.61
N ARG A 205 -11.29 -20.56 -11.30
CA ARG A 205 -12.26 -21.43 -10.61
C ARG A 205 -13.47 -20.70 -10.05
N GLY A 206 -13.38 -19.37 -9.96
CA GLY A 206 -14.35 -18.54 -9.29
C GLY A 206 -14.15 -18.50 -7.78
N SER A 207 -14.48 -17.33 -7.21
CA SER A 207 -14.31 -17.05 -5.77
C SER A 207 -15.10 -18.01 -4.87
N ARG A 208 -16.28 -18.45 -5.28
CA ARG A 208 -17.13 -19.36 -4.50
C ARG A 208 -16.49 -20.74 -4.33
N ALA A 209 -16.07 -21.35 -5.44
CA ALA A 209 -15.45 -22.68 -5.41
C ALA A 209 -14.14 -22.68 -4.60
N VAL A 210 -13.32 -21.64 -4.77
CA VAL A 210 -12.07 -21.50 -4.00
C VAL A 210 -12.35 -21.32 -2.50
N ARG A 211 -13.39 -20.57 -2.13
CA ARG A 211 -13.81 -20.41 -0.74
C ARG A 211 -14.26 -21.73 -0.12
N GLU A 212 -15.10 -22.50 -0.81
CA GLU A 212 -15.56 -23.82 -0.36
C GLU A 212 -14.37 -24.77 -0.10
N VAL A 213 -13.41 -24.83 -1.03
CA VAL A 213 -12.17 -25.60 -0.86
C VAL A 213 -11.37 -25.13 0.36
N ALA A 214 -11.30 -23.82 0.61
CA ALA A 214 -10.57 -23.30 1.77
C ALA A 214 -11.20 -23.71 3.10
N ILE A 215 -12.53 -23.73 3.18
CA ILE A 215 -13.29 -24.18 4.35
C ILE A 215 -13.03 -25.67 4.60
N GLU A 216 -13.14 -26.52 3.56
CA GLU A 216 -12.84 -27.95 3.67
C GLU A 216 -11.40 -28.21 4.10
N ALA A 217 -10.44 -27.48 3.52
CA ALA A 217 -9.03 -27.61 3.83
C ALA A 217 -8.71 -27.23 5.29
N ARG A 218 -9.40 -26.21 5.83
CA ARG A 218 -9.23 -25.79 7.23
C ARG A 218 -9.70 -26.85 8.22
N ALA A 219 -10.75 -27.60 7.86
CA ALA A 219 -11.29 -28.69 8.66
C ALA A 219 -10.50 -30.02 8.53
N SER A 220 -9.55 -30.10 7.58
CA SER A 220 -8.83 -31.34 7.29
C SER A 220 -7.78 -31.67 8.37
N ILE A 221 -7.80 -32.92 8.84
CA ILE A 221 -6.82 -33.49 9.78
C ILE A 221 -6.24 -34.77 9.16
N PRO A 222 -4.91 -34.88 8.97
CA PRO A 222 -3.88 -33.88 9.26
C PRO A 222 -3.96 -32.65 8.33
N ARG A 223 -3.32 -31.55 8.72
CA ARG A 223 -3.25 -30.31 7.91
C ARG A 223 -2.60 -30.61 6.56
N LEU A 224 -3.20 -30.06 5.50
CA LEU A 224 -2.68 -30.20 4.15
C LEU A 224 -1.37 -29.41 3.98
N SER A 225 -0.40 -30.01 3.28
CA SER A 225 0.79 -29.31 2.83
C SER A 225 0.45 -28.23 1.79
N ARG A 226 1.37 -27.30 1.55
CA ARG A 226 1.20 -26.24 0.54
C ARG A 226 0.87 -26.80 -0.84
N GLN A 227 1.58 -27.84 -1.28
CA GLN A 227 1.36 -28.45 -2.59
C GLN A 227 -0.04 -29.10 -2.65
N GLN A 228 -0.44 -29.82 -1.62
CA GLN A 228 -1.79 -30.39 -1.51
C GLN A 228 -2.87 -29.30 -1.53
N LEU A 229 -2.66 -28.16 -0.85
CA LEU A 229 -3.57 -27.01 -0.93
C LEU A 229 -3.68 -26.47 -2.34
N MET A 230 -2.57 -26.28 -3.05
CA MET A 230 -2.59 -25.81 -4.45
C MET A 230 -3.32 -26.80 -5.36
N ASN A 231 -3.07 -28.10 -5.19
CA ASN A 231 -3.77 -29.16 -5.93
C ASN A 231 -5.28 -29.07 -5.69
N ARG A 232 -5.72 -28.92 -4.43
CA ARG A 232 -7.13 -28.77 -4.07
C ARG A 232 -7.76 -27.50 -4.63
N PHE A 233 -7.05 -26.37 -4.62
CA PHE A 233 -7.55 -25.12 -5.22
C PHE A 233 -7.63 -25.20 -6.75
N ALA A 234 -6.75 -25.97 -7.38
CA ALA A 234 -6.89 -26.36 -8.78
C ALA A 234 -7.95 -27.45 -9.00
N GLY A 235 -8.63 -27.91 -7.95
CA GLY A 235 -9.66 -28.95 -7.91
C GLY A 235 -9.19 -30.37 -8.18
N LEU A 236 -7.90 -30.61 -8.07
CA LEU A 236 -7.33 -31.94 -8.14
C LEU A 236 -7.49 -32.61 -6.77
N LYS A 237 -8.08 -33.80 -6.79
CA LYS A 237 -8.23 -34.68 -5.62
C LYS A 237 -7.43 -35.96 -5.87
N GLY A 238 -6.78 -36.47 -4.83
CA GLY A 238 -5.99 -37.71 -4.88
C GLY A 238 -4.52 -37.51 -4.56
N LYS A 239 -3.79 -38.64 -4.47
CA LYS A 239 -2.32 -38.70 -4.40
C LYS A 239 -1.77 -38.81 -5.83
N GLY A 240 -0.48 -38.53 -6.02
CA GLY A 240 0.21 -38.74 -7.32
C GLY A 240 -0.04 -37.66 -8.38
N VAL A 241 -0.62 -36.52 -7.99
CA VAL A 241 -0.83 -35.38 -8.91
C VAL A 241 -0.41 -34.09 -8.27
N ASP A 242 0.42 -33.33 -8.96
CA ASP A 242 0.87 -32.00 -8.55
C ASP A 242 0.61 -30.95 -9.63
N VAL A 243 0.03 -29.82 -9.21
CA VAL A 243 -0.11 -28.64 -10.04
C VAL A 243 0.93 -27.59 -9.68
N LYS A 244 1.58 -27.03 -10.68
CA LYS A 244 2.39 -25.82 -10.54
C LYS A 244 1.75 -24.69 -11.33
N VAL A 245 1.49 -23.59 -10.64
CA VAL A 245 0.98 -22.37 -11.24
C VAL A 245 2.15 -21.41 -11.38
N LYS A 246 2.55 -21.06 -12.61
CA LYS A 246 3.68 -20.17 -12.84
C LYS A 246 3.38 -19.11 -13.90
N ARG A 247 4.17 -18.04 -13.86
CA ARG A 247 4.21 -17.02 -14.90
C ARG A 247 5.35 -17.35 -15.86
N ALA A 248 5.06 -17.49 -17.15
CA ALA A 248 6.08 -17.70 -18.18
C ALA A 248 5.78 -16.82 -19.39
N ALA A 249 6.74 -15.98 -19.80
CA ALA A 249 6.60 -15.06 -20.94
C ALA A 249 5.31 -14.21 -20.91
N GLY A 250 4.93 -13.72 -19.72
CA GLY A 250 3.70 -12.93 -19.52
C GLY A 250 2.40 -13.74 -19.52
N ARG A 251 2.46 -15.07 -19.66
CA ARG A 251 1.30 -15.97 -19.65
C ARG A 251 1.19 -16.72 -18.33
N LEU A 252 -0.05 -17.08 -17.98
CA LEU A 252 -0.34 -18.05 -16.93
C LEU A 252 -0.07 -19.46 -17.47
N VAL A 253 0.76 -20.22 -16.77
CA VAL A 253 1.05 -21.62 -17.09
C VAL A 253 0.62 -22.48 -15.91
N LEU A 254 -0.18 -23.50 -16.20
CA LEU A 254 -0.54 -24.57 -15.28
C LEU A 254 0.21 -25.83 -15.74
N GLU A 255 1.16 -26.30 -14.93
CA GLU A 255 1.85 -27.57 -15.18
C GLU A 255 1.26 -28.64 -14.30
N PHE A 256 0.82 -29.73 -14.92
CA PHE A 256 0.29 -30.89 -14.23
C PHE A 256 1.32 -32.01 -14.32
N HIS A 257 1.74 -32.50 -13.15
CA HIS A 257 2.57 -33.67 -13.02
C HIS A 257 1.69 -34.77 -12.47
N CYS A 258 1.57 -35.87 -13.20
CA CYS A 258 0.81 -37.04 -12.78
C CYS A 258 1.59 -38.32 -13.09
N ASP A 259 1.38 -39.35 -12.28
CA ASP A 259 1.96 -40.67 -12.53
C ASP A 259 1.39 -41.21 -13.85
N ALA A 260 2.26 -41.59 -14.80
CA ALA A 260 1.86 -41.90 -16.18
C ALA A 260 0.76 -42.97 -16.28
N ASP A 261 0.79 -43.94 -15.37
CA ASP A 261 -0.09 -45.11 -15.38
C ASP A 261 -1.33 -44.96 -14.49
N ASP A 262 -1.59 -43.79 -13.89
CA ASP A 262 -2.79 -43.59 -13.07
C ASP A 262 -4.04 -43.50 -13.96
N PRO A 263 -4.98 -44.47 -13.88
CA PRO A 263 -6.19 -44.49 -14.70
C PRO A 263 -7.10 -43.28 -14.45
N ALA A 264 -6.93 -42.56 -13.34
CA ALA A 264 -7.69 -41.33 -13.06
C ALA A 264 -7.18 -40.10 -13.85
N ASN A 265 -6.05 -40.20 -14.57
CA ASN A 265 -5.48 -39.07 -15.31
C ASN A 265 -6.39 -38.54 -16.42
N GLU A 266 -7.04 -39.42 -17.18
CA GLU A 266 -7.93 -39.02 -18.27
C GLU A 266 -9.11 -38.17 -17.76
N THR A 267 -9.72 -38.61 -16.66
CA THR A 267 -10.78 -37.89 -15.97
C THR A 267 -10.30 -36.53 -15.46
N ARG A 268 -9.11 -36.46 -14.83
CA ARG A 268 -8.55 -35.22 -14.31
C ARG A 268 -8.25 -34.21 -15.43
N LEU A 269 -7.63 -34.66 -16.52
CA LEU A 269 -7.35 -33.83 -17.69
C LEU A 269 -8.63 -33.32 -18.36
N SER A 270 -9.66 -34.18 -18.44
CA SER A 270 -10.98 -33.79 -18.96
C SER A 270 -11.65 -32.72 -18.09
N MET A 271 -11.59 -32.85 -16.76
CA MET A 271 -12.10 -31.82 -15.84
C MET A 271 -11.35 -30.49 -15.98
N ILE A 272 -10.03 -30.53 -16.14
CA ILE A 272 -9.21 -29.32 -16.38
C ILE A 272 -9.60 -28.66 -17.71
N ALA A 273 -9.72 -29.45 -18.78
CA ALA A 273 -10.11 -28.95 -20.10
C ALA A 273 -11.49 -28.31 -20.07
N MET A 274 -12.43 -28.89 -19.31
CA MET A 274 -13.76 -28.32 -19.09
C MET A 274 -13.68 -26.98 -18.35
N TRP A 275 -12.92 -26.90 -17.25
CA TRP A 275 -12.74 -25.62 -16.52
C TRP A 275 -12.14 -24.54 -17.41
N LEU A 276 -11.16 -24.86 -18.25
CA LEU A 276 -10.53 -23.90 -19.16
C LEU A 276 -11.50 -23.39 -20.25
N ARG A 277 -12.51 -24.18 -20.64
CA ARG A 277 -13.55 -23.76 -21.59
C ARG A 277 -14.60 -22.85 -20.95
N ASP A 278 -14.90 -23.06 -19.67
CA ASP A 278 -15.94 -22.31 -18.95
C ASP A 278 -15.44 -20.98 -18.33
N VAL A 279 -14.13 -20.68 -18.42
CA VAL A 279 -13.61 -19.35 -18.07
C VAL A 279 -14.14 -18.34 -19.09
N LYS A 280 -15.29 -17.74 -18.79
CA LYS A 280 -15.71 -16.51 -19.46
C LYS A 280 -14.65 -15.45 -19.16
N PRO A 281 -14.01 -14.84 -20.18
CA PRO A 281 -13.12 -13.72 -19.92
C PRO A 281 -13.95 -12.65 -19.21
N ASN A 282 -13.57 -12.30 -17.98
CA ASN A 282 -14.19 -11.18 -17.29
C ASN A 282 -14.16 -9.97 -18.23
N ALA A 283 -15.34 -9.54 -18.67
CA ALA A 283 -15.51 -8.30 -19.41
C ALA A 283 -14.85 -7.18 -18.59
N ARG A 284 -14.04 -6.39 -19.30
CA ARG A 284 -13.25 -5.27 -18.76
C ARG A 284 -14.14 -4.22 -18.12
#